data_AF-A0A3V3HL36-F1
#
_entry.id   AF-A0A3V3HL36-F1
#
_cell.length_a   1.000
_cell.length_b   1.000
_cell.length_c   1.000
_cell.angle_alpha   90.00
_cell.angle_beta   90.00
_cell.angle_gamma   90.00
#
_symmetry.space_group_name_H-M   'P 1'
#
loop_
_entity.id
_entity.type
_entity.pdbx_description
1 polymer ?
#
loop_
_entity_poly.entity_id
_entity_poly.type
_entity_poly.pdbx_seq_one_letter_code
_entity_poly.pdbx_strand_id
1 'polypeptide(L)' 'MIHEKNATFEFHSKAGNESEIQTELNDMKAILLAIALKLDEGSRAQLVKELNTVPNASIQEWVKNLSIISGN' A
#
# COMPACT_ATOMS: atom_id res chain seq x y z
N MET A 1 21.85 4.04 -11.03
CA MET A 1 21.57 2.73 -11.66
C MET A 1 20.52 2.05 -10.79
N ILE A 2 19.30 1.82 -11.28
CA ILE A 2 18.24 1.14 -10.50
C ILE A 2 18.53 -0.36 -10.60
N HIS A 3 18.84 -0.99 -9.47
CA HIS A 3 19.00 -2.44 -9.41
C HIS A 3 17.62 -3.07 -9.18
N GLU A 4 17.08 -3.72 -10.21
CA GLU A 4 15.89 -4.56 -10.03
C GLU A 4 16.26 -5.75 -9.13
N LYS A 5 15.58 -5.86 -7.98
CA LYS A 5 15.68 -7.00 -7.09
C LYS A 5 14.47 -7.89 -7.32
N ASN A 6 14.71 -9.10 -7.82
CA ASN A 6 13.68 -10.14 -7.83
C ASN A 6 13.60 -10.75 -6.43
N ALA A 7 12.45 -10.56 -5.78
CA ALA A 7 12.16 -11.14 -4.48
C ALA A 7 10.80 -11.84 -4.53
N THR A 8 10.73 -13.05 -3.99
CA THR A 8 9.47 -13.76 -3.74
C THR A 8 9.11 -13.58 -2.27
N PHE A 9 7.88 -13.14 -2.01
CA PHE A 9 7.34 -13.02 -0.66
C PHE A 9 6.27 -14.08 -0.45
N GLU A 10 6.43 -14.88 0.59
CA GLU A 10 5.43 -15.85 1.03
C GLU A 10 4.71 -15.31 2.26
N PHE A 11 3.37 -15.32 2.21
CA PHE A 11 2.52 -14.92 3.31
C PHE A 11 1.68 -16.11 3.74
N HIS A 12 1.83 -16.55 4.99
CA HIS A 12 0.99 -17.59 5.57
C HIS A 12 -0.15 -16.95 6.35
N SER A 13 -1.38 -17.15 5.89
CA SER A 13 -2.58 -16.78 6.64
C SER A 13 -2.88 -17.85 7.68
N LYS A 14 -3.30 -17.42 8.87
CA LYS A 14 -3.85 -18.33 9.90
C LYS A 14 -5.37 -18.25 9.96
N ALA A 15 -5.99 -17.41 9.14
CA ALA A 15 -7.42 -17.19 9.14
C ALA A 15 -8.18 -18.46 8.73
N GLY A 16 -9.05 -18.94 9.61
CA GLY A 16 -9.95 -20.05 9.37
C GLY A 16 -11.35 -19.63 8.92
N ASN A 17 -11.67 -18.33 8.94
CA ASN A 17 -12.96 -17.79 8.56
C ASN A 17 -12.86 -16.38 7.95
N GLU A 18 -13.96 -15.90 7.36
CA GLU A 18 -14.02 -14.62 6.65
C GLU A 18 -13.68 -13.41 7.54
N SER A 19 -14.08 -13.44 8.81
CA SER A 19 -13.79 -12.35 9.75
C SER A 19 -12.29 -12.20 9.98
N GLU A 20 -11.59 -13.32 10.15
CA GLU A 20 -10.14 -13.33 10.35
C GLU A 20 -9.39 -12.88 9.09
N ILE A 21 -9.87 -13.26 7.90
CA ILE A 21 -9.33 -12.77 6.63
C ILE A 21 -9.46 -11.24 6.54
N GLN A 22 -10.62 -10.69 6.92
CA GLN A 22 -10.83 -9.25 6.93
C GLN A 22 -9.89 -8.54 7.91
N THR A 23 -9.64 -9.13 9.08
CA THR A 23 -8.65 -8.60 10.04
C THR A 23 -7.25 -8.58 9.45
N GLU A 24 -6.77 -9.70 8.89
CA GLU A 24 -5.43 -9.76 8.28
C GLU A 24 -5.28 -8.75 7.12
N LEU A 25 -6.32 -8.58 6.28
CA LEU A 25 -6.33 -7.59 5.21
C LEU A 25 -6.27 -6.15 5.77
N ASN A 26 -6.95 -5.86 6.86
CA ASN A 26 -6.93 -4.55 7.50
C ASN A 26 -5.59 -4.25 8.17
N ASP A 27 -4.93 -5.26 8.74
CA ASP A 27 -3.59 -5.12 9.31
C ASP A 27 -2.56 -4.82 8.21
N MET A 28 -2.61 -5.53 7.09
CA MET A 28 -1.75 -5.25 5.93
C MET A 28 -1.96 -3.82 5.42
N LYS A 29 -3.21 -3.38 5.31
CA LYS A 29 -3.55 -1.98 4.99
C LYS A 29 -2.90 -1.03 6.00
N ALA A 30 -3.07 -1.23 7.30
CA ALA A 30 -2.49 -0.35 8.31
C ALA A 30 -0.95 -0.26 8.23
N ILE A 31 -0.27 -1.39 7.99
CA ILE A 31 1.20 -1.43 7.81
C ILE A 31 1.61 -0.61 6.59
N LEU A 32 0.96 -0.82 5.44
CA LEU A 32 1.26 -0.09 4.21
C LEU A 32 1.04 1.42 4.37
N LEU A 33 -0.03 1.82 5.08
CA LEU A 33 -0.28 3.23 5.38
C LEU A 33 0.82 3.81 6.28
N ALA A 34 1.22 3.09 7.34
CA ALA A 34 2.28 3.53 8.24
C ALA A 34 3.62 3.72 7.50
N ILE A 35 3.95 2.83 6.56
CA ILE A 35 5.12 2.97 5.69
C ILE A 35 4.98 4.21 4.81
N ALA A 36 3.86 4.35 4.10
CA ALA A 36 3.64 5.48 3.20
C ALA A 36 3.69 6.83 3.92
N LEU A 37 3.23 6.89 5.18
CA LEU A 37 3.31 8.07 6.04
C LEU A 37 4.75 8.49 6.35
N LYS A 38 5.66 7.52 6.47
CA LYS A 38 7.08 7.73 6.80
C LYS A 38 7.97 8.02 5.59
N LEU A 39 7.48 7.82 4.36
CA LEU A 39 8.20 8.18 3.15
C LEU A 39 8.41 9.69 3.06
N ASP A 40 9.52 10.13 2.45
CA ASP A 40 9.67 11.52 2.06
C ASP A 40 8.63 11.90 0.97
N GLU A 41 8.45 13.19 0.75
CA GLU A 41 7.44 13.72 -0.18
C GLU A 41 7.66 13.21 -1.62
N GLY A 42 8.92 13.15 -2.08
CA GLY A 42 9.25 12.68 -3.43
C GLY A 42 8.93 11.21 -3.63
N SER A 43 9.34 10.37 -2.68
CA SER A 43 9.03 8.93 -2.69
C SER A 43 7.52 8.67 -2.65
N ARG A 44 6.77 9.47 -1.86
CA ARG A 44 5.31 9.37 -1.77
C ARG A 44 4.61 9.80 -3.05
N ALA A 45 5.06 10.88 -3.68
CA ALA A 45 4.54 11.34 -4.97
C ALA A 45 4.77 10.30 -6.08
N GLN A 46 5.95 9.66 -6.08
CA GLN A 46 6.25 8.57 -7.01
C GLN A 46 5.33 7.36 -6.76
N LEU A 47 5.11 6.97 -5.50
CA LEU A 47 4.17 5.90 -5.14
C LEU A 47 2.74 6.21 -5.62
N VAL A 48 2.26 7.44 -5.39
CA VAL A 48 0.95 7.89 -5.88
C VAL A 48 0.86 7.78 -7.40
N LYS A 49 1.88 8.23 -8.13
CA LYS A 49 1.93 8.16 -9.59
C LYS A 49 1.85 6.73 -10.10
N GLU A 50 2.57 5.80 -9.49
CA GLU A 50 2.57 4.38 -9.87
C GLU A 50 1.21 3.73 -9.58
N LEU A 51 0.66 3.94 -8.38
CA LEU A 51 -0.63 3.37 -7.99
C LEU A 51 -1.79 3.92 -8.82
N ASN A 52 -1.71 5.18 -9.27
CA ASN A 52 -2.74 5.79 -10.11
C ASN A 52 -2.91 5.09 -11.48
N THR A 53 -1.90 4.34 -11.93
CA THR A 53 -1.98 3.55 -13.17
C THR A 53 -2.79 2.26 -13.04
N VAL A 54 -3.13 1.85 -11.82
CA VAL A 54 -3.84 0.60 -11.57
C VAL A 54 -5.36 0.85 -11.58
N PRO A 55 -6.13 0.24 -12.50
CA PRO A 55 -7.57 0.47 -12.64
C PRO A 55 -8.37 -0.36 -11.62
N ASN A 56 -8.19 -0.08 -10.34
CA ASN A 56 -8.89 -0.75 -9.23
C ASN A 56 -9.45 0.29 -8.25
N ALA A 57 -10.76 0.24 -7.99
CA ALA A 57 -11.44 1.23 -7.16
C ALA A 57 -10.85 1.35 -5.73
N SER A 58 -10.48 0.23 -5.11
CA SER A 58 -9.84 0.24 -3.80
C SER A 58 -8.48 0.92 -3.85
N ILE A 59 -7.68 0.70 -4.90
CA ILE A 59 -6.38 1.39 -5.07
C ILE A 59 -6.59 2.90 -5.29
N GLN A 60 -7.65 3.32 -5.96
CA GLN A 60 -7.95 4.74 -6.16
C GLN A 60 -8.34 5.46 -4.85
N GLU A 61 -9.01 4.77 -3.92
CA GLU A 61 -9.23 5.31 -2.56
C GLU A 61 -7.91 5.52 -1.81
N TRP A 62 -6.96 4.60 -1.96
CA TRP A 62 -5.62 4.74 -1.42
C TRP A 62 -4.85 5.92 -2.00
N VAL A 63 -4.86 6.06 -3.33
CA VAL A 63 -4.26 7.20 -4.04
C VAL A 63 -4.81 8.52 -3.52
N LYS A 64 -6.13 8.63 -3.36
CA LYS A 64 -6.78 9.81 -2.79
C LYS A 64 -6.30 10.11 -1.37
N ASN A 65 -6.26 9.10 -0.50
CA ASN A 65 -5.82 9.26 0.89
C ASN A 65 -4.36 9.70 0.98
N LEU A 66 -3.47 9.10 0.19
CA LEU A 66 -2.06 9.47 0.13
C LEU A 66 -1.83 10.88 -0.43
N SER A 67 -2.65 11.30 -1.39
CA SER A 67 -2.58 12.63 -2.01
C SER A 67 -2.96 13.76 -1.03
N ILE A 68 -3.86 13.50 -0.08
CA ILE A 68 -4.21 14.45 0.98
C ILE A 68 -3.01 14.69 1.91
N ILE A 69 -2.23 13.64 2.19
CA ILE A 69 -1.10 13.73 3.11
C ILE A 69 0.09 14.47 2.49
N SER A 70 0.23 14.43 1.16
CA SER A 70 1.26 15.20 0.43
C SER A 70 0.95 16.70 0.29
N GLY A 71 -0.16 17.19 0.84
CA GLY A 71 -0.53 18.60 0.79
C GLY A 71 -0.48 19.28 2.16
N ASN A 72 0.69 19.83 2.51
CA ASN A 72 0.89 21.04 3.34
C ASN A 72 2.28 21.62 3.09
#